data_AF-A0A534LIV6-F1
#
_entry.id   AF-A0A534LIV6-F1
#
_cell.length_a   1.000
_cell.length_b   1.000
_cell.length_c   1.000
_cell.angle_alpha   90.00
_cell.angle_beta   90.00
_cell.angle_gamma   90.00
#
_symmetry.space_group_name_H-M   'P 1'
#
loop_
_entity.id
_entity.type
_entity.pdbx_description
1 polymer ?
#
loop_
_entity_poly.entity_id
_entity_poly.type
_entity_poly.pdbx_seq_one_letter_code
_entity_poly.pdbx_strand_id
1 'polypeptide(L)'
;MRRFLVVGHRASTDPNFPLDDLAGGAGRMDILLTAANAALLLAHDIRRDSEVGLLLLGPPTPPRFVRLVGFRLKSYQPDIRANASLIRRALVDASRVEHESSPGVYGSIATLPEALDRLGPTFVSLNERGKDIRQAALPVDATFVLSDNQELLADEEACLRDRGALAVGLGPVALHTDHAIAVVHNELDRRSA
;
A
#
# COMPACT_ATOMS: atom_id res chain seq x y z
N MET A 1 -5.11 -5.91 -13.09
CA MET A 1 -4.31 -6.00 -11.85
C MET A 1 -5.08 -5.28 -10.76
N ARG A 2 -4.92 -5.69 -9.50
CA ARG A 2 -5.44 -4.98 -8.33
C ARG A 2 -4.25 -4.30 -7.68
N ARG A 3 -4.28 -2.98 -7.56
CA ARG A 3 -3.15 -2.23 -7.00
C ARG A 3 -3.59 -1.49 -5.75
N PHE A 4 -2.72 -1.47 -4.76
CA PHE A 4 -2.93 -0.72 -3.53
C PHE A 4 -1.74 0.20 -3.31
N LEU A 5 -1.99 1.44 -2.91
CA LEU A 5 -0.98 2.37 -2.45
C LEU A 5 -1.32 2.74 -1.00
N VAL A 6 -0.40 2.47 -0.08
CA VAL A 6 -0.54 2.82 1.33
C VAL A 6 0.44 3.93 1.67
N VAL A 7 -0.08 5.06 2.14
CA VAL A 7 0.70 6.22 2.58
C VAL A 7 0.98 6.11 4.07
N GLY A 8 2.24 5.83 4.42
CA GLY A 8 2.74 5.73 5.79
C GLY A 8 3.44 7.01 6.24
N HIS A 9 2.68 7.91 6.87
CA HIS A 9 3.13 9.24 7.28
C HIS A 9 4.28 9.21 8.29
N ARG A 10 4.29 8.20 9.16
CA ARG A 10 5.32 8.04 10.19
C ARG A 10 6.27 6.88 9.93
N ALA A 11 6.01 6.07 8.90
CA ALA A 11 6.75 4.84 8.64
C ALA A 11 8.23 5.15 8.40
N SER A 12 9.08 4.53 9.22
CA SER A 12 10.51 4.82 9.24
C SER A 12 11.15 4.52 7.89
N THR A 13 11.98 5.45 7.42
CA THR A 13 12.78 5.30 6.22
C THR A 13 14.20 4.83 6.51
N ASP A 14 14.50 4.47 7.77
CA ASP A 14 15.78 3.89 8.18
C ASP A 14 15.81 2.40 7.85
N PRO A 15 16.77 1.89 7.05
CA PRO A 15 16.94 0.45 6.83
C PRO A 15 17.27 -0.34 8.11
N ASN A 16 17.49 0.31 9.25
CA ASN A 16 17.78 -0.30 10.55
C ASN A 16 16.68 -0.12 11.62
N PHE A 17 15.45 0.23 11.23
CA PHE A 17 14.34 0.32 12.19
C PHE A 17 14.16 -0.97 13.03
N PRO A 18 13.69 -0.86 14.29
CA PRO A 18 13.57 -2.00 15.20
C PRO A 18 12.49 -2.99 14.76
N LEU A 19 12.83 -4.29 14.70
CA LEU A 19 11.92 -5.37 14.30
C LEU A 19 11.02 -5.86 15.45
N ASP A 20 11.38 -5.52 16.67
CA ASP A 20 10.65 -5.79 17.91
C ASP A 20 9.72 -4.64 18.32
N ASP A 21 9.83 -3.47 17.68
CA ASP A 21 8.98 -2.30 17.90
C ASP A 21 8.49 -1.67 16.58
N LEU A 22 7.70 -2.46 15.82
CA LEU A 22 7.17 -2.04 14.52
C LEU A 22 6.13 -0.90 14.62
N ALA A 23 5.42 -0.81 15.74
CA ALA A 23 4.40 0.21 15.95
C ALA A 23 5.00 1.53 16.48
N GLY A 24 5.92 1.47 17.45
CA GLY A 24 6.56 2.64 18.02
C GLY A 24 7.76 3.11 17.21
N GLY A 25 8.91 2.49 17.44
CA GLY A 25 10.22 2.86 16.89
C GLY A 25 10.32 2.78 15.37
N ALA A 26 9.58 1.90 14.71
CA ALA A 26 9.49 1.88 13.24
C ALA A 26 8.39 2.79 12.66
N GLY A 27 7.65 3.51 13.51
CA GLY A 27 6.71 4.55 13.09
C GLY A 27 5.46 4.02 12.40
N ARG A 28 4.74 3.10 13.06
CA ARG A 28 3.55 2.42 12.51
C ARG A 28 3.80 1.56 11.27
N MET A 29 5.00 0.99 11.15
CA MET A 29 5.31 0.02 10.10
C MET A 29 4.40 -1.23 10.17
N ASP A 30 3.87 -1.55 11.36
CA ASP A 30 2.86 -2.59 11.56
C ASP A 30 1.67 -2.43 10.61
N ILE A 31 1.16 -1.21 10.41
CA ILE A 31 0.03 -0.93 9.52
C ILE A 31 0.38 -1.24 8.06
N LEU A 32 1.56 -0.81 7.60
CA LEU A 32 1.97 -1.01 6.21
C LEU A 32 2.17 -2.50 5.91
N LEU A 33 2.70 -3.25 6.89
CA LEU A 33 2.92 -4.68 6.77
C LEU A 33 1.61 -5.47 6.80
N THR A 34 0.66 -5.14 7.69
CA THR A 34 -0.66 -5.78 7.69
C THR A 34 -1.46 -5.42 6.45
N ALA A 35 -1.35 -4.18 5.95
CA ALA A 35 -1.96 -3.77 4.69
C ALA A 35 -1.37 -4.56 3.50
N ALA A 36 -0.05 -4.73 3.45
CA ALA A 36 0.59 -5.55 2.43
C ALA A 36 0.16 -7.02 2.51
N ASN A 37 0.03 -7.57 3.73
CA ASN A 37 -0.52 -8.92 3.93
C ASN A 37 -1.95 -9.02 3.41
N ALA A 38 -2.83 -8.08 3.74
CA ALA A 38 -4.21 -8.07 3.25
C ALA A 38 -4.29 -7.95 1.72
N ALA A 39 -3.38 -7.21 1.10
CA ALA A 39 -3.33 -7.02 -0.35
C ALA A 39 -2.81 -8.26 -1.11
N LEU A 40 -1.94 -9.06 -0.48
CA LEU A 40 -1.17 -10.09 -1.18
C LEU A 40 -1.55 -11.51 -0.78
N LEU A 41 -1.95 -11.77 0.46
CA LEU A 41 -2.07 -13.13 0.97
C LEU A 41 -3.47 -13.71 0.79
N LEU A 42 -3.51 -14.99 0.42
CA LEU A 42 -4.63 -15.89 0.56
C LEU A 42 -4.29 -16.93 1.64
N ALA A 43 -5.26 -17.75 2.03
CA ALA A 43 -5.04 -18.81 3.01
C ALA A 43 -3.92 -19.79 2.60
N HIS A 44 -3.77 -20.07 1.30
CA HIS A 44 -2.83 -21.08 0.78
C HIS A 44 -2.03 -20.60 -0.43
N ASP A 45 -2.06 -19.31 -0.78
CA ASP A 45 -1.33 -18.76 -1.92
C ASP A 45 -1.13 -17.24 -1.76
N ILE A 46 -0.50 -16.63 -2.76
CA ILE A 46 -0.35 -15.19 -2.94
C ILE A 46 -1.21 -14.77 -4.14
N ARG A 47 -1.95 -13.68 -4.02
CA ARG A 47 -2.70 -13.06 -5.12
C ARG A 47 -1.73 -12.59 -6.21
N ARG A 48 -1.61 -13.38 -7.28
CA ARG A 48 -0.69 -13.11 -8.40
C ARG A 48 -1.11 -11.89 -9.22
N ASP A 49 -2.40 -11.56 -9.20
CA ASP A 49 -3.00 -10.40 -9.85
C ASP A 49 -3.04 -9.15 -8.94
N SER A 50 -2.28 -9.15 -7.83
CA SER A 50 -2.23 -8.07 -6.86
C SER A 50 -0.83 -7.49 -6.70
N GLU A 51 -0.77 -6.18 -6.45
CA GLU A 51 0.44 -5.42 -6.16
C GLU A 51 0.15 -4.37 -5.09
N VAL A 52 1.12 -4.12 -4.22
CA VAL A 52 1.03 -3.07 -3.20
C VAL A 52 2.28 -2.21 -3.20
N GLY A 53 2.08 -0.89 -3.25
CA GLY A 53 3.07 0.13 -3.00
C GLY A 53 2.94 0.68 -1.58
N LEU A 54 4.07 0.80 -0.90
CA LEU A 54 4.20 1.37 0.43
C LEU A 54 5.02 2.66 0.30
N LEU A 55 4.38 3.80 0.53
CA LEU A 55 5.06 5.10 0.56
C LEU A 55 5.38 5.45 2.01
N LEU A 56 6.67 5.53 2.34
CA LEU A 56 7.16 5.78 3.68
C LEU A 56 7.65 7.23 3.78
N LEU A 57 7.01 7.99 4.66
CA LEU A 57 7.23 9.44 4.84
C LEU A 57 7.83 9.78 6.20
N GLY A 58 8.13 8.79 7.03
CA GLY A 58 8.79 8.98 8.32
C GLY A 58 10.29 9.29 8.21
N PRO A 59 10.91 9.73 9.31
CA PRO A 59 12.35 9.98 9.39
C PRO A 59 13.17 8.69 9.14
N PRO A 60 14.48 8.80 8.83
CA PRO A 60 15.29 10.01 8.75
C PRO A 60 15.39 10.61 7.34
N THR A 61 15.08 9.87 6.28
CA THR A 61 15.27 10.29 4.88
C THR A 61 14.05 10.01 4.00
N PRO A 62 12.89 10.61 4.30
CA PRO A 62 11.72 10.51 3.44
C PRO A 62 11.90 11.31 2.13
N PRO A 63 11.22 10.92 1.04
CA PRO A 63 10.34 9.76 0.93
C PRO A 63 11.08 8.49 0.50
N ARG A 64 10.57 7.32 0.91
CA ARG A 64 10.96 6.00 0.37
C ARG A 64 9.74 5.28 -0.16
N PHE A 65 9.92 4.51 -1.21
CA PHE A 65 8.85 3.76 -1.83
C PHE A 65 9.26 2.30 -2.03
N VAL A 66 8.43 1.40 -1.50
CA VAL A 66 8.63 -0.04 -1.60
C VAL A 66 7.44 -0.67 -2.30
N ARG A 67 7.69 -1.42 -3.37
CA ARG A 67 6.67 -2.10 -4.17
C ARG A 67 6.79 -3.62 -3.99
N LEU A 68 5.67 -4.27 -3.72
CA LEU A 68 5.57 -5.72 -3.61
C LEU A 68 4.64 -6.26 -4.70
N VAL A 69 5.17 -7.14 -5.54
CA VAL A 69 4.52 -7.59 -6.78
C VAL A 69 4.13 -9.07 -6.66
N GLY A 70 2.83 -9.35 -6.50
CA GLY A 70 2.30 -10.66 -6.17
C GLY A 70 2.77 -11.79 -7.09
N PHE A 71 2.79 -11.58 -8.41
CA PHE A 71 3.23 -12.64 -9.34
C PHE A 71 4.72 -12.99 -9.22
N ARG A 72 5.57 -12.09 -8.70
CA ARG A 72 7.03 -12.32 -8.55
C ARG A 72 7.45 -12.76 -7.15
N LEU A 73 6.61 -12.55 -6.15
CA LEU A 73 6.89 -12.97 -4.77
C LEU A 73 7.07 -14.49 -4.68
N LYS A 74 8.17 -14.90 -4.04
CA LYS A 74 8.49 -16.32 -3.77
C LYS A 74 8.44 -16.71 -2.30
N SER A 75 8.71 -15.77 -1.40
CA SER A 75 8.88 -16.04 0.03
C SER A 75 8.25 -14.92 0.86
N TYR A 76 6.94 -14.74 0.69
CA TYR A 76 6.13 -13.78 1.45
C TYR A 76 5.10 -14.55 2.29
N GLN A 77 5.04 -14.28 3.59
CA GLN A 77 4.25 -15.06 4.56
C GLN A 77 3.45 -14.12 5.48
N PRO A 78 2.47 -14.62 6.27
CA PRO A 78 1.70 -13.79 7.18
C PRO A 78 2.52 -13.12 8.31
N ASP A 79 3.72 -13.62 8.63
CA ASP A 79 4.54 -13.06 9.70
C ASP A 79 5.08 -11.67 9.33
N ILE A 80 4.54 -10.64 9.98
CA ILE A 80 4.91 -9.25 9.73
C ILE A 80 6.37 -8.96 10.12
N ARG A 81 6.98 -9.70 11.05
CA ARG A 81 8.39 -9.49 11.43
C ARG A 81 9.34 -9.95 10.31
N ALA A 82 9.09 -11.12 9.72
CA ALA A 82 9.82 -11.57 8.53
C ALA A 82 9.64 -10.58 7.36
N ASN A 83 8.41 -10.10 7.14
CA ASN A 83 8.14 -9.13 6.07
C ASN A 83 8.80 -7.77 6.32
N ALA A 84 8.87 -7.31 7.56
CA ALA A 84 9.62 -6.11 7.93
C ALA A 84 11.10 -6.20 7.54
N SER A 85 11.69 -7.39 7.61
CA SER A 85 13.07 -7.63 7.15
C SER A 85 13.22 -7.50 5.63
N LEU A 86 12.17 -7.83 4.85
CA LEU A 86 12.13 -7.54 3.40
C LEU A 86 12.13 -6.03 3.14
N ILE A 87 11.32 -5.28 3.89
CA ILE A 87 11.25 -3.81 3.78
C ILE A 87 12.61 -3.19 4.11
N ARG A 88 13.27 -3.61 5.21
CA ARG A 88 14.63 -3.15 5.55
C ARG A 88 15.61 -3.30 4.39
N ARG A 89 15.61 -4.47 3.71
CA ARG A 89 16.48 -4.72 2.54
C ARG A 89 16.17 -3.79 1.37
N ALA A 90 14.88 -3.53 1.11
CA ALA A 90 14.46 -2.61 0.05
C ALA A 90 14.87 -1.15 0.34
N LEU A 91 14.96 -0.75 1.62
CA LEU A 91 15.36 0.59 2.04
C LEU A 91 16.88 0.84 1.99
N VAL A 92 17.71 -0.19 1.80
CA VAL A 92 19.16 -0.02 1.69
C VAL A 92 19.54 0.75 0.44
N ASP A 93 18.81 0.57 -0.66
CA ASP A 93 19.05 1.32 -1.90
C ASP A 93 18.40 2.70 -1.82
N ALA A 94 19.21 3.73 -2.06
CA ALA A 94 18.78 5.12 -2.07
C ALA A 94 18.62 5.72 -3.48
N SER A 95 18.46 4.88 -4.49
CA SER A 95 18.21 5.30 -5.87
C SER A 95 16.76 5.73 -6.13
N ARG A 96 16.53 6.67 -7.06
CA ARG A 96 15.19 6.92 -7.62
C ARG A 96 14.73 5.83 -8.59
N VAL A 97 15.67 5.07 -9.15
CA VAL A 97 15.39 3.91 -10.01
C VAL A 97 15.00 2.73 -9.14
N GLU A 98 13.95 1.99 -9.51
CA GLU A 98 13.55 0.79 -8.77
C GLU A 98 14.62 -0.30 -8.86
N HIS A 99 15.00 -0.81 -7.70
CA HIS A 99 15.91 -1.95 -7.58
C HIS A 99 15.22 -3.12 -6.86
N GLU A 100 15.36 -4.32 -7.42
CA GLU A 100 14.80 -5.54 -6.84
C GLU A 100 15.73 -6.09 -5.75
N SER A 101 15.37 -5.87 -4.48
CA SER A 101 16.12 -6.35 -3.32
C SER A 101 15.94 -7.86 -3.06
N SER A 102 14.80 -8.41 -3.49
CA SER A 102 14.47 -9.83 -3.47
C SER A 102 13.31 -10.08 -4.46
N PRO A 103 13.05 -11.33 -4.90
CA PRO A 103 12.02 -11.62 -5.89
C PRO A 103 10.67 -10.95 -5.56
N GLY A 104 10.26 -9.98 -6.39
CA GLY A 104 9.03 -9.22 -6.26
C GLY A 104 9.03 -8.09 -5.23
N VAL A 105 10.17 -7.70 -4.66
CA VAL A 105 10.29 -6.59 -3.69
C VAL A 105 11.25 -5.54 -4.22
N TYR A 106 10.69 -4.40 -4.61
CA TYR A 106 11.37 -3.29 -5.25
C TYR A 106 11.49 -2.10 -4.29
N GLY A 107 12.68 -1.52 -4.17
CA GLY A 107 12.93 -0.31 -3.37
C GLY A 107 13.37 0.86 -4.24
N SER A 108 13.00 2.09 -3.84
CA SER A 108 13.43 3.33 -4.49
C SER A 108 13.07 4.58 -3.65
N ILE A 109 13.53 5.74 -4.11
CA ILE A 109 12.99 7.06 -3.75
C ILE A 109 11.90 7.42 -4.75
N ALA A 110 10.70 7.71 -4.23
CA ALA A 110 9.60 8.28 -5.00
C ALA A 110 8.73 9.15 -4.08
N THR A 111 8.33 10.32 -4.57
CA THR A 111 7.27 11.15 -3.99
C THR A 111 5.89 10.52 -4.24
N LEU A 112 4.84 11.01 -3.59
CA LEU A 112 3.46 10.54 -3.84
C LEU A 112 3.06 10.65 -5.33
N PRO A 113 3.26 11.78 -6.04
CA PRO A 113 2.98 11.87 -7.46
C PRO A 113 3.71 10.80 -8.29
N GLU A 114 4.99 10.57 -8.00
CA GLU A 114 5.78 9.56 -8.73
C GLU A 114 5.36 8.13 -8.41
N ALA A 115 4.98 7.85 -7.17
CA ALA A 115 4.40 6.56 -6.78
C ALA A 115 3.06 6.32 -7.50
N LEU A 116 2.22 7.35 -7.61
CA LEU A 116 0.98 7.31 -8.38
C LEU A 116 1.25 7.09 -9.87
N ASP A 117 2.25 7.76 -10.46
CA ASP A 117 2.64 7.56 -11.86
C ASP A 117 3.05 6.11 -12.15
N ARG A 118 3.71 5.45 -11.19
CA ARG A 118 4.12 4.04 -11.30
C ARG A 118 2.96 3.05 -11.15
N LEU A 119 1.93 3.41 -10.40
CA LEU A 119 0.77 2.55 -10.14
C LEU A 119 -0.45 2.91 -11.00
N GLY A 120 -0.35 3.94 -11.84
CA GLY A 120 -1.45 4.53 -12.60
C GLY A 120 -1.84 3.77 -13.89
N PRO A 121 -2.79 4.32 -14.66
CA PRO A 121 -3.26 5.71 -14.61
C PRO A 121 -4.53 5.95 -13.78
N THR A 122 -5.23 4.91 -13.32
CA THR A 122 -6.57 5.06 -12.71
C THR A 122 -6.53 4.88 -11.20
N PHE A 123 -7.16 5.80 -10.46
CA PHE A 123 -7.09 5.83 -9.00
C PHE A 123 -8.48 5.79 -8.35
N VAL A 124 -8.55 5.13 -7.21
CA VAL A 124 -9.72 5.09 -6.32
C VAL A 124 -9.25 5.53 -4.94
N SER A 125 -9.82 6.61 -4.40
CA SER A 125 -9.58 7.04 -3.02
C SER A 125 -10.63 6.40 -2.13
N LEU A 126 -10.20 5.64 -1.13
CA LEU A 126 -11.13 5.08 -0.14
C LEU A 126 -11.45 6.16 0.91
N ASN A 127 -12.71 6.56 0.97
CA ASN A 127 -13.22 7.63 1.83
C ASN A 127 -14.65 7.28 2.28
N GLU A 128 -14.94 7.43 3.57
CA GLU A 128 -16.27 7.15 4.17
C GLU A 128 -17.42 7.95 3.53
N ARG A 129 -17.13 9.12 2.97
CA ARG A 129 -18.11 9.97 2.27
C ARG A 129 -18.27 9.60 0.79
N GLY A 130 -17.47 8.66 0.30
CA GLY A 130 -17.53 8.17 -1.08
C GLY A 130 -18.78 7.33 -1.35
N LYS A 131 -19.04 7.09 -2.63
CA LYS A 131 -20.15 6.19 -3.02
C LYS A 131 -19.86 4.78 -2.51
N ASP A 132 -20.85 4.12 -1.92
CA ASP A 132 -20.70 2.75 -1.44
C ASP A 132 -20.13 1.85 -2.54
N ILE A 133 -19.10 1.08 -2.21
CA ILE A 133 -18.35 0.26 -3.16
C ILE A 133 -19.26 -0.66 -3.96
N ARG A 134 -20.32 -1.22 -3.36
CA ARG A 134 -21.27 -2.14 -4.02
C ARG A 134 -22.09 -1.45 -5.10
N GLN A 135 -22.22 -0.12 -5.03
CA GLN A 135 -22.95 0.70 -6.00
C GLN A 135 -22.01 1.48 -6.94
N ALA A 136 -20.71 1.52 -6.63
CA ALA A 136 -19.71 2.22 -7.42
C ALA A 136 -19.33 1.42 -8.68
N ALA A 137 -19.25 2.13 -9.81
CA ALA A 137 -18.65 1.60 -11.03
C ALA A 137 -17.12 1.68 -10.88
N LEU A 138 -16.54 0.61 -10.31
CA LEU A 138 -15.10 0.53 -10.09
C LEU A 138 -14.37 0.42 -11.44
N PRO A 139 -13.35 1.25 -11.68
CA PRO A 139 -12.56 1.12 -12.90
C PRO A 139 -11.78 -0.21 -12.93
N VAL A 140 -11.56 -0.71 -14.13
CA VAL A 140 -10.63 -1.83 -14.35
C VAL A 140 -9.21 -1.34 -14.13
N ASP A 141 -8.35 -2.18 -13.55
CA ASP A 141 -6.93 -1.90 -13.34
C ASP A 141 -6.65 -0.64 -12.49
N ALA A 142 -7.49 -0.40 -11.48
CA ALA A 142 -7.37 0.73 -10.59
C ALA A 142 -6.35 0.51 -9.46
N THR A 143 -5.77 1.62 -9.02
CA THR A 143 -5.00 1.72 -7.78
C THR A 143 -5.87 2.31 -6.67
N PHE A 144 -6.12 1.51 -5.64
CA PHE A 144 -6.80 1.93 -4.43
C PHE A 144 -5.78 2.62 -3.52
N VAL A 145 -6.00 3.90 -3.23
CA VAL A 145 -5.11 4.70 -2.39
C VAL A 145 -5.70 4.77 -0.99
N LEU A 146 -4.89 4.41 0.00
CA LEU A 146 -5.23 4.39 1.41
C LEU A 146 -4.17 5.14 2.21
N SER A 147 -4.61 5.76 3.30
CA SER A 147 -3.73 6.29 4.34
C SER A 147 -3.42 5.22 5.39
N ASP A 148 -2.48 5.53 6.29
CA ASP A 148 -2.22 4.81 7.53
C ASP A 148 -3.29 5.13 8.60
N ASN A 149 -2.89 5.28 9.86
CA ASN A 149 -3.81 5.68 10.95
C ASN A 149 -4.05 7.21 11.03
N GLN A 150 -3.64 7.96 10.03
CA GLN A 150 -3.91 9.39 9.88
C GLN A 150 -4.74 9.64 8.63
N GLU A 151 -5.42 10.77 8.54
CA GLU A 151 -6.04 11.20 7.29
C GLU A 151 -4.95 11.57 6.28
N LEU A 152 -5.25 11.45 4.98
CA LEU A 152 -4.38 12.01 3.94
C LEU A 152 -4.26 13.52 4.14
N LEU A 153 -3.08 14.06 3.89
CA LEU A 153 -2.85 15.50 3.96
C LEU A 153 -3.54 16.22 2.80
N ALA A 154 -3.79 17.53 2.98
CA ALA A 154 -4.55 18.33 2.01
C ALA A 154 -3.92 18.36 0.61
N ASP A 155 -2.59 18.32 0.52
CA ASP A 155 -1.82 18.24 -0.72
C ASP A 155 -1.87 16.85 -1.36
N GLU A 156 -1.89 15.79 -0.56
CA GLU A 156 -2.07 14.41 -1.02
C GLU A 156 -3.48 14.20 -1.58
N GLU A 157 -4.51 14.67 -0.88
CA GLU A 157 -5.88 14.66 -1.38
C GLU A 157 -6.01 15.51 -2.65
N ALA A 158 -5.35 16.67 -2.72
CA ALA A 158 -5.34 17.49 -3.93
C ALA A 158 -4.70 16.73 -5.10
N CYS A 159 -3.58 16.04 -4.88
CA CYS A 159 -2.93 15.23 -5.90
C CYS A 159 -3.86 14.14 -6.46
N LEU A 160 -4.65 13.47 -5.60
CA LEU A 160 -5.63 12.48 -6.02
C LEU A 160 -6.80 13.11 -6.79
N ARG A 161 -7.31 14.26 -6.33
CA ARG A 161 -8.38 15.00 -7.03
C ARG A 161 -7.95 15.45 -8.41
N ASP A 162 -6.75 16.00 -8.55
CA ASP A 162 -6.19 16.48 -9.82
C ASP A 162 -5.99 15.33 -10.82
N ARG A 163 -5.79 14.10 -10.32
CA ARG A 163 -5.72 12.87 -11.12
C ARG A 163 -7.09 12.20 -11.35
N GLY A 164 -8.18 12.84 -10.92
CA GLY A 164 -9.54 12.33 -11.12
C GLY A 164 -9.86 11.07 -10.33
N ALA A 165 -9.26 10.89 -9.14
CA ALA A 165 -9.50 9.71 -8.32
C ALA A 165 -10.99 9.58 -7.95
N LEU A 166 -11.54 8.38 -8.14
CA LEU A 166 -12.92 8.07 -7.75
C LEU A 166 -13.01 7.88 -6.23
N ALA A 167 -13.83 8.68 -5.55
CA ALA A 167 -14.08 8.52 -4.11
C ALA A 167 -15.08 7.38 -3.83
N VAL A 168 -14.65 6.36 -3.08
CA VAL A 168 -15.44 5.15 -2.77
C VAL A 168 -15.46 4.89 -1.28
N GLY A 169 -16.65 4.63 -0.73
CA GLY A 169 -16.87 4.23 0.66
C GLY A 169 -17.01 2.72 0.81
N LEU A 170 -16.56 2.17 1.94
CA LEU A 170 -16.62 0.73 2.24
C LEU A 170 -17.71 0.35 3.26
N GLY A 171 -18.46 1.34 3.73
CA GLY A 171 -19.49 1.18 4.75
C GLY A 171 -19.56 2.40 5.66
N PRO A 172 -20.41 2.36 6.70
CA PRO A 172 -20.66 3.49 7.59
C PRO A 172 -19.62 3.68 8.70
N VAL A 173 -18.60 2.83 8.78
CA VAL A 173 -17.61 2.83 9.86
C VAL A 173 -16.20 2.92 9.28
N ALA A 174 -15.36 3.73 9.94
CA ALA A 174 -13.92 3.81 9.70
C ALA A 174 -13.27 2.42 9.86
N LEU A 175 -12.62 1.94 8.81
CA LEU A 175 -11.89 0.68 8.84
C LEU A 175 -10.38 0.94 8.94
N HIS A 176 -9.67 0.04 9.63
CA HIS A 176 -8.22 -0.04 9.49
C HIS A 176 -7.84 -0.37 8.04
N THR A 177 -6.68 0.10 7.60
CA THR A 177 -6.19 0.00 6.22
C THR A 177 -6.22 -1.43 5.67
N ASP A 178 -5.82 -2.41 6.48
CA ASP A 178 -5.84 -3.83 6.12
C ASP A 178 -7.26 -4.38 5.98
N HIS A 179 -8.18 -4.02 6.87
CA HIS A 179 -9.59 -4.36 6.76
C HIS A 179 -10.23 -3.74 5.51
N ALA A 180 -9.91 -2.49 5.20
CA ALA A 180 -10.37 -1.82 3.99
C ALA A 180 -9.93 -2.56 2.73
N ILE A 181 -8.65 -2.97 2.67
CA ILE A 181 -8.12 -3.79 1.58
C ILE A 181 -8.85 -5.14 1.48
N ALA A 182 -9.08 -5.81 2.61
CA ALA A 182 -9.80 -7.09 2.63
C ALA A 182 -11.24 -6.96 2.08
N VAL A 183 -11.95 -5.88 2.44
CA VAL A 183 -13.31 -5.59 1.93
C VAL A 183 -13.28 -5.30 0.42
N VAL A 184 -12.31 -4.50 -0.05
CA VAL A 184 -12.11 -4.24 -1.49
C VAL A 184 -11.86 -5.54 -2.23
N HIS A 185 -10.96 -6.39 -1.75
CA HIS A 185 -10.68 -7.67 -2.36
C HIS A 185 -11.90 -8.59 -2.42
N ASN A 186 -12.66 -8.68 -1.32
CA ASN A 186 -13.90 -9.45 -1.29
C ASN A 186 -14.88 -8.98 -2.37
N GLU A 187 -15.09 -7.67 -2.49
CA GLU A 187 -16.00 -7.12 -3.48
C GLU A 187 -15.50 -7.35 -4.92
N LEU A 188 -14.20 -7.19 -5.18
CA LEU A 188 -13.60 -7.49 -6.49
C LEU A 188 -13.69 -8.98 -6.85
N ASP A 189 -13.49 -9.88 -5.88
CA ASP A 189 -13.67 -11.32 -6.04
C ASP A 189 -15.11 -11.66 -6.42
N ARG A 190 -16.10 -11.05 -5.74
CA ARG A 190 -17.53 -11.25 -6.03
C ARG A 190 -17.96 -10.75 -7.40
N ARG A 191 -17.31 -9.72 -7.95
CA ARG A 191 -17.59 -9.20 -9.30
C ARG A 191 -16.93 -10.01 -10.41
N SER A 192 -15.89 -10.76 -10.08
CA SER A 192 -15.11 -11.56 -11.03
C SER A 192 -15.58 -13.03 -11.07
N ALA A 193 -16.46 -13.43 -10.15
CA ALA A 193 -17.10 -14.74 -10.08
C ALA A 193 -18.36 -14.78 -10.95
#